data_AF-A0A382CQ51-F1
#
_entry.id   AF-A0A382CQ51-F1
#
_cell.length_a   1.000
_cell.length_b   1.000
_cell.length_c   1.000
_cell.angle_alpha   90.00
_cell.angle_beta   90.00
_cell.angle_gamma   90.00
#
_symmetry.space_group_name_H-M   'P 1'
#
loop_
_entity.id
_entity.type
_entity.pdbx_description
1 polymer ?
#
loop_
_entity_poly.entity_id
_entity_poly.type
_entity_poly.pdbx_seq_one_letter_code
_entity_poly.pdbx_strand_id
1 'polypeptide(L)' 'MHGGIDRGDGTTTAGTSIEIYNNSFWSIERSVSIRGIPQEKCEIHHNWFRAHRSITQAVKGSYGTETNNNAYGNKPTVEK' A
#
# COMPACT_ATOMS: atom_id res chain seq x y z
N MET A 1 2.25 4.41 6.40
CA MET A 1 1.88 5.81 6.69
C MET A 1 0.99 5.84 7.93
N HIS A 2 1.39 6.58 8.95
CA HIS A 2 0.56 6.90 10.11
C HIS A 2 -0.21 8.18 9.79
N GLY A 3 -1.54 8.13 9.86
CA GLY A 3 -2.42 9.20 9.42
C GLY A 3 -3.87 8.83 9.68
N GLY A 4 -4.75 9.82 9.73
CA GLY A 4 -6.14 9.64 10.10
C GLY A 4 -6.34 9.39 11.58
N ILE A 5 -7.10 8.34 11.94
CA ILE A 5 -7.60 8.12 13.31
C ILE A 5 -6.49 8.11 14.35
N ASP A 6 -5.29 7.69 13.94
CA ASP A 6 -4.16 7.62 14.86
C ASP A 6 -3.71 8.99 15.39
N ARG A 7 -4.08 10.09 14.73
CA ARG A 7 -3.73 11.46 15.18
C ARG A 7 -4.51 11.88 16.42
N GLY A 8 -5.65 11.24 16.71
CA GLY A 8 -6.51 11.60 17.84
C GLY A 8 -7.18 12.98 17.72
N ASP A 9 -7.13 13.63 16.56
CA ASP A 9 -7.71 14.97 16.33
C ASP A 9 -9.11 14.93 15.67
N GLY A 10 -9.73 13.75 15.63
CA GLY A 10 -11.06 13.54 15.04
C GLY A 10 -11.07 13.43 13.51
N THR A 11 -9.91 13.56 12.85
CA THR A 11 -9.80 13.38 11.39
C THR A 11 -9.40 11.96 11.01
N THR A 12 -9.73 11.54 9.80
CA THR A 12 -9.34 10.23 9.24
C THR A 12 -8.41 10.35 8.04
N THR A 13 -7.94 11.54 7.70
CA THR A 13 -7.17 11.81 6.48
C THR A 13 -5.76 11.21 6.52
N ALA A 14 -5.41 10.39 5.52
CA ALA A 14 -4.03 9.92 5.30
C ALA A 14 -3.18 10.93 4.52
N GLY A 15 -3.81 11.70 3.63
CA GLY A 15 -3.18 12.67 2.73
C GLY A 15 -4.11 12.96 1.56
N THR A 16 -3.73 13.91 0.70
CA THR A 16 -4.54 14.26 -0.48
C THR A 16 -4.35 13.23 -1.59
N SER A 17 -3.11 13.05 -2.05
CA SER A 17 -2.72 12.07 -3.06
C SER A 17 -1.49 11.29 -2.59
N ILE A 18 -1.54 9.96 -2.69
CA ILE A 18 -0.46 9.05 -2.31
C ILE A 18 -0.18 8.11 -3.48
N GLU A 19 1.04 8.11 -3.99
CA GLU A 19 1.49 7.17 -5.01
C GLU A 19 2.71 6.40 -4.51
N ILE A 20 2.66 5.08 -4.60
CA ILE A 20 3.76 4.18 -4.26
C ILE A 20 4.01 3.30 -5.46
N TYR A 21 5.08 3.58 -6.23
CA TYR A 21 5.34 2.86 -7.47
C TYR A 21 6.82 2.69 -7.81
N ASN A 22 7.12 1.67 -8.63
CA ASN A 22 8.47 1.30 -9.08
C ASN A 22 9.45 1.01 -7.94
N ASN A 23 8.96 0.54 -6.79
CA ASN A 23 9.78 0.16 -5.64
C ASN A 23 9.96 -1.36 -5.52
N SER A 24 11.00 -1.76 -4.79
CA SER A 24 11.20 -3.15 -4.36
C SER A 24 11.14 -3.26 -2.85
N PHE A 25 10.21 -4.05 -2.33
CA PHE A 25 10.02 -4.32 -0.91
C PHE A 25 10.58 -5.70 -0.54
N TRP A 26 11.52 -5.71 0.39
CA TRP A 26 12.23 -6.92 0.85
C TRP A 26 11.78 -7.41 2.22
N SER A 27 10.93 -6.64 2.89
CA SER A 27 10.45 -6.94 4.24
C SER A 27 9.60 -8.20 4.26
N ILE A 28 9.83 -9.06 5.27
CA ILE A 28 8.94 -10.18 5.61
C ILE A 28 7.66 -9.70 6.28
N GLU A 29 7.71 -8.54 6.93
CA GLU A 29 6.55 -7.88 7.50
C GLU A 29 5.75 -7.15 6.41
N ARG A 30 4.49 -6.84 6.72
CA ARG A 30 3.63 -6.06 5.82
C ARG A 30 4.34 -4.78 5.37
N SER A 31 4.49 -4.63 4.07
CA SER A 31 5.35 -3.59 3.47
C SER A 31 4.66 -2.23 3.43
N VAL A 32 3.36 -2.19 3.12
CA VAL A 32 2.59 -0.95 3.06
C VAL A 32 1.38 -1.04 3.98
N SER A 33 1.21 -0.02 4.82
CA SER A 33 0.05 0.15 5.69
C SER A 33 -0.41 1.60 5.63
N ILE A 34 -1.58 1.84 5.01
CA ILE A 34 -2.26 3.14 4.93
C ILE A 34 -3.41 3.11 5.94
N ARG A 35 -3.29 3.90 7.01
CA ARG A 35 -4.21 3.86 8.16
C ARG A 35 -5.26 4.97 8.20
N GLY A 36 -5.21 5.91 7.27
CA GLY A 36 -6.24 6.91 7.04
C GLY A 36 -6.88 6.76 5.65
N ILE A 37 -7.85 7.61 5.35
CA ILE A 37 -8.55 7.72 4.07
C ILE A 37 -7.85 8.82 3.24
N PRO A 38 -7.40 8.54 2.00
CA PRO A 38 -6.91 9.58 1.10
C PRO A 38 -8.07 10.48 0.66
N GLN A 39 -7.81 11.76 0.42
CA GLN A 39 -8.87 12.68 -0.03
C GLN A 39 -9.17 12.53 -1.52
N GLU A 40 -8.15 12.31 -2.34
CA GLU A 40 -8.28 12.14 -3.79
C GLU A 40 -7.93 10.72 -4.20
N LYS A 41 -6.70 10.27 -3.93
CA LYS A 41 -6.26 8.91 -4.32
C LYS A 41 -5.16 8.34 -3.45
N CYS A 42 -5.14 7.01 -3.37
CA CYS A 42 -3.97 6.26 -2.93
C CYS A 42 -3.73 5.08 -3.88
N GLU A 43 -2.67 5.14 -4.67
CA GLU A 43 -2.36 4.16 -5.70
C GLU A 43 -1.04 3.46 -5.39
N ILE A 44 -1.06 2.12 -5.38
CA ILE A 44 0.11 1.28 -5.12
C ILE A 44 0.28 0.36 -6.31
N HIS A 45 1.23 0.66 -7.19
CA HIS A 45 1.39 -0.05 -8.45
C HIS A 45 2.82 -0.24 -8.92
N HIS A 46 3.06 -1.24 -9.77
CA HIS A 46 4.39 -1.48 -10.35
C HIS A 46 5.50 -1.66 -9.30
N ASN A 47 5.14 -2.13 -8.10
CA ASN A 47 6.10 -2.50 -7.06
C ASN A 47 6.36 -4.00 -7.08
N TRP A 48 7.51 -4.41 -6.55
CA TRP A 48 7.82 -5.80 -6.29
C TRP A 48 7.85 -6.10 -4.79
N PHE A 49 6.94 -6.96 -4.32
CA PHE A 49 6.85 -7.41 -2.93
C PHE A 49 7.46 -8.80 -2.78
N ARG A 50 8.79 -8.87 -2.64
CA ARG A 50 9.58 -10.11 -2.77
C ARG A 50 9.20 -11.21 -1.78
N ALA A 51 8.93 -10.85 -0.52
CA ALA A 51 8.64 -11.82 0.54
C ALA A 51 7.14 -12.17 0.64
N HIS A 52 6.28 -11.47 -0.09
CA HIS A 52 4.82 -11.58 0.02
C HIS A 52 4.27 -12.36 -1.18
N ARG A 53 3.28 -13.23 -0.95
CA ARG A 53 2.65 -14.05 -2.00
C ARG A 53 1.35 -13.47 -2.55
N SER A 54 0.84 -12.40 -1.94
CA SER A 54 -0.42 -11.78 -2.32
C SER A 54 -0.51 -10.32 -1.84
N ILE A 55 -1.49 -9.60 -2.38
CA ILE A 55 -1.84 -8.24 -1.96
C ILE A 55 -2.09 -8.17 -0.45
N THR A 56 -2.88 -9.09 0.12
CA THR A 56 -3.30 -9.06 1.54
C THR A 56 -2.15 -9.24 2.54
N GLN A 57 -1.07 -9.91 2.11
CA GLN A 57 0.16 -10.02 2.89
C GLN A 57 0.99 -8.72 2.81
N ALA A 58 1.13 -8.17 1.61
CA ALA A 58 2.00 -7.03 1.32
C ALA A 58 1.42 -5.67 1.78
N VAL A 59 0.11 -5.48 1.60
CA VAL A 59 -0.56 -4.19 1.69
C VAL A 59 -1.77 -4.27 2.60
N LYS A 60 -1.95 -3.24 3.44
CA LYS A 60 -3.21 -2.92 4.12
C LYS A 60 -3.55 -1.48 3.83
N GLY A 61 -4.72 -1.22 3.27
CA GLY A 61 -5.22 0.12 3.00
C GLY A 61 -6.64 0.31 3.52
N SER A 62 -6.99 1.55 3.81
CA SER A 62 -8.38 1.97 4.06
C SER A 62 -9.11 2.20 2.74
N TYR A 63 -10.39 2.57 2.82
CA TYR A 63 -11.19 3.03 1.67
C TYR A 63 -10.41 4.05 0.82
N GLY A 64 -10.51 3.95 -0.51
CA GLY A 64 -9.77 4.80 -1.47
C GLY A 64 -8.32 4.38 -1.73
N THR A 65 -7.88 3.24 -1.20
CA THR A 65 -6.58 2.64 -1.54
C THR A 65 -6.74 1.59 -2.64
N GLU A 66 -6.03 1.78 -3.75
CA GLU A 66 -6.05 0.89 -4.90
C GLU A 66 -4.67 0.24 -5.11
N THR A 67 -4.68 -1.06 -5.40
CA THR A 67 -3.47 -1.84 -5.70
C THR A 67 -3.63 -2.48 -7.08
N ASN A 68 -2.70 -2.20 -7.99
CA ASN A 68 -2.72 -2.77 -9.35
C ASN A 68 -1.30 -3.04 -9.86
N ASN A 69 -1.11 -3.98 -10.79
CA ASN A 69 0.16 -4.20 -11.49
C ASN A 69 1.40 -4.39 -10.59
N ASN A 70 1.25 -4.99 -9.40
CA ASN A 70 2.37 -5.30 -8.53
C ASN A 70 2.84 -6.75 -8.76
N ALA A 71 4.14 -6.98 -8.59
CA ALA A 71 4.72 -8.31 -8.60
C ALA A 71 4.85 -8.86 -7.17
N TYR A 72 4.62 -10.15 -7.01
CA TYR A 72 4.67 -10.84 -5.71
C TYR A 72 5.63 -12.04 -5.78
N GLY A 73 6.18 -12.41 -4.63
CA GLY A 73 7.02 -13.58 -4.47
C GLY A 73 8.48 -13.37 -4.90
N ASN A 74 9.26 -14.43 -4.71
CA ASN A 74 10.72 -14.43 -4.93
C ASN A 74 11.12 -14.44 -6.42
N LYS A 75 10.16 -14.57 -7.32
CA LYS A 75 10.29 -14.34 -8.76
C LYS A 75 9.24 -13.30 -9.13
N PRO A 76 9.61 -12.17 -9.74
CA PRO A 76 8.65 -11.13 -10.07
C PRO A 76 7.73 -11.63 -11.19
N THR A 77 6.56 -12.15 -10.82
CA THR A 77 5.45 -12.41 -11.74
C THR A 77 4.44 -11.30 -11.57
N VAL A 78 4.16 -10.58 -12.65
CA VAL A 78 3.04 -9.64 -12.70
C VAL A 78 1.77 -10.46 -12.90
N GLU A 79 0.82 -10.38 -11.97
CA GLU A 79 -0.52 -10.94 -12.20
C GLU A 79 -1.15 -10.19 -13.38
N LYS A 80 -1.56 -10.94 -14.42
CA LYS A 80 -2.20 -10.41 -15.64
C LYS A 80 -3.65 -10.05 -15.37
#